data_AF-A0A8X7WCQ0-F1
#
_entry.id   AF-A0A8X7WCQ0-F1
#
_cell.length_a   1.000
_cell.length_b   1.000
_cell.length_c   1.000
_cell.angle_alpha   90.00
_cell.angle_beta   90.00
_cell.angle_gamma   90.00
#
_symmetry.space_group_name_H-M   'P 1'
#
loop_
_entity.id
_entity.type
_entity.pdbx_description
1 polymer ?
#
loop_
_entity_poly.entity_id
_entity_poly.type
_entity_poly.pdbx_seq_one_letter_code
_entity_poly.pdbx_strand_id
1 'polypeptide(L)'
;MSSLLLSHLSRLCLRKPPALGVRGRYLCGSRFLSQTPIYRIVRADHCRYSSENESVGRLVVRNVNASEEKDEVLEKMVPTDLMNGTIGGSHGWVATMDDYFRILLRRPKTLPHCQTELVTNVAMSSSPEDEDCILAVKFLGPQLSFCRPARGYVEWVNIRIDDPCFFSSRVSYSERYKMFSMLASGGTYIGYWDLEKKDRSQNLSVCRSDLYTQLNQFVMQHTSNDCRSELLVEGPTGETLIVNWYAGMWRRFMVYKIDEYLGIHTASFTNDIGDVCIFVSSKGQPFCLKASLYGLTSNCIYYVSDRLSGKVSIRDNVIVGRLGRSFAPYFIPPQSS
;
A
#
# COMPACT_ATOMS: atom_id res chain seq x y z
N MET A 1 -16.85 -1.33 -21.44
CA MET A 1 -17.19 -2.46 -20.53
C MET A 1 -16.02 -2.56 -19.59
N SER A 2 -16.16 -2.11 -18.35
CA SER A 2 -14.98 -1.73 -17.57
C SER A 2 -14.40 -2.85 -16.70
N SER A 3 -13.08 -2.98 -16.76
CA SER A 3 -12.25 -4.01 -16.13
C SER A 3 -11.24 -3.38 -15.15
N LEU A 4 -10.78 -4.15 -14.17
CA LEU A 4 -9.68 -3.76 -13.28
C LEU A 4 -8.36 -4.32 -13.83
N LEU A 5 -7.35 -3.46 -13.99
CA LEU A 5 -6.02 -3.81 -14.49
C LEU A 5 -5.00 -3.74 -13.37
N LEU A 6 -4.09 -4.71 -13.29
CA LEU A 6 -2.93 -4.70 -12.39
C LEU A 6 -1.63 -4.47 -13.18
N SER A 7 -0.88 -3.44 -12.81
CA SER A 7 0.43 -3.14 -13.39
C SER A 7 1.52 -3.17 -12.31
N HIS A 8 2.60 -3.91 -12.58
CA HIS A 8 3.70 -4.01 -11.64
C HIS A 8 4.65 -2.84 -11.84
N LEU A 9 4.80 -1.98 -10.84
CA LEU A 9 5.75 -0.88 -10.91
C LEU A 9 7.15 -1.28 -10.46
N SER A 10 7.29 -2.35 -9.67
CA SER A 10 8.58 -2.68 -9.05
C SER A 10 9.59 -3.39 -9.96
N ARG A 11 9.20 -4.08 -11.06
CA ARG A 11 10.15 -4.64 -12.05
C ARG A 11 10.91 -3.51 -12.77
N LEU A 12 12.00 -3.07 -12.16
CA LEU A 12 12.94 -2.07 -12.65
C LEU A 12 14.26 -2.77 -12.96
N CYS A 13 14.44 -3.24 -14.19
CA CYS A 13 15.74 -3.71 -14.65
C CYS A 13 16.67 -2.50 -14.83
N LEU A 14 17.36 -2.11 -13.76
CA LEU A 14 18.48 -1.17 -13.85
C LEU A 14 19.73 -1.94 -14.30
N ARG A 15 20.00 -1.86 -15.61
CA ARG A 15 21.16 -2.44 -16.34
C ARG A 15 21.09 -3.95 -16.61
N LYS A 16 21.14 -4.32 -17.90
CA LYS A 16 21.73 -5.61 -18.33
C LYS A 16 23.20 -5.61 -17.90
N PRO A 17 23.72 -6.66 -17.23
CA PRO A 17 25.17 -6.81 -17.13
C PRO A 17 25.75 -6.94 -18.55
N PRO A 18 26.95 -6.39 -18.82
CA PRO A 18 27.60 -6.65 -20.09
C PRO A 18 27.83 -8.15 -20.22
N ALA A 19 27.47 -8.71 -21.38
CA ALA A 19 27.74 -10.10 -21.72
C ALA A 19 29.26 -10.30 -21.83
N LEU A 20 29.90 -10.65 -20.72
CA LEU A 20 31.26 -11.17 -20.71
C LEU A 20 31.17 -12.69 -20.70
N GLY A 21 31.25 -13.28 -21.90
CA GLY A 21 31.45 -14.70 -22.05
C GLY A 21 32.87 -15.07 -21.67
N VAL A 22 33.08 -15.76 -20.55
CA VAL A 22 34.25 -16.62 -20.34
C VAL A 22 33.85 -17.82 -19.47
N ARG A 23 34.26 -19.00 -19.93
CA ARG A 23 34.15 -20.32 -19.32
C ARG A 23 34.57 -20.38 -17.85
N GLY A 24 33.74 -21.02 -17.03
CA GLY A 24 34.09 -22.01 -16.01
C GLY A 24 35.11 -21.65 -14.92
N ARG A 25 34.61 -21.51 -13.68
CA ARG A 25 35.04 -22.27 -12.48
C ARG A 25 34.25 -21.77 -11.27
N TYR A 26 33.85 -22.72 -10.43
CA TYR A 26 33.19 -22.49 -9.15
C TYR A 26 34.01 -21.54 -8.27
N LEU A 27 33.45 -20.37 -7.99
CA LEU A 27 33.84 -19.54 -6.85
C LEU A 27 32.56 -19.13 -6.12
N CYS A 28 32.46 -19.61 -4.88
CA CYS A 28 31.51 -19.15 -3.88
C CYS A 28 31.74 -17.65 -3.67
N GLY A 29 30.90 -16.83 -4.31
CA GLY A 29 30.98 -15.37 -4.26
C GLY A 29 29.89 -14.82 -3.36
N SER A 30 30.32 -14.21 -2.25
CA SER A 30 29.55 -13.29 -1.43
C SER A 30 28.55 -12.47 -2.26
N ARG A 31 27.25 -12.72 -2.09
CA ARG A 31 26.20 -11.84 -2.61
C ARG A 31 26.20 -10.59 -1.74
N PHE A 32 26.86 -9.53 -2.19
CA PHE A 32 26.51 -8.19 -1.72
C PHE A 32 25.03 -7.98 -2.06
N LEU A 33 24.17 -7.99 -1.05
CA LEU A 33 22.75 -7.67 -1.15
C LEU A 33 22.63 -6.22 -1.64
N SER A 34 22.64 -5.99 -2.96
CA SER A 34 22.36 -4.67 -3.52
C SER A 34 20.88 -4.38 -3.30
N GLN A 35 20.56 -3.73 -2.18
CA GLN A 35 19.19 -3.37 -1.84
C GLN A 35 18.67 -2.37 -2.87
N THR A 36 17.48 -2.64 -3.41
CA THR A 36 16.85 -1.76 -4.40
C THR A 36 16.49 -0.42 -3.74
N PRO A 37 16.89 0.72 -4.32
CA PRO A 37 16.55 2.03 -3.78
C PRO A 37 15.03 2.25 -3.78
N ILE A 38 14.57 3.04 -2.81
CA ILE A 38 13.16 3.40 -2.66
C ILE A 38 12.88 4.64 -3.50
N TYR A 39 11.86 4.52 -4.34
CA TYR A 39 11.49 5.58 -5.28
C TYR A 39 10.09 6.10 -4.99
N ARG A 40 9.90 7.40 -5.19
CA ARG A 40 8.59 8.03 -5.32
C ARG A 40 8.31 8.31 -6.79
N ILE A 41 7.09 8.06 -7.23
CA ILE A 41 6.65 8.44 -8.58
C ILE A 41 6.40 9.95 -8.64
N VAL A 42 6.97 10.60 -9.65
CA VAL A 42 6.81 12.04 -9.88
C VAL A 42 5.83 12.29 -11.02
N ARG A 43 6.07 11.69 -12.19
CA ARG A 43 5.28 11.86 -13.41
C ARG A 43 5.59 10.77 -14.44
N ALA A 44 4.89 10.78 -15.57
CA ALA A 44 5.27 10.07 -16.77
C ALA A 44 5.57 11.09 -17.88
N ASP A 45 6.78 11.05 -18.43
CA ASP A 45 7.17 11.93 -19.54
C ASP A 45 6.63 11.35 -20.85
N HIS A 46 5.69 12.07 -21.47
CA HIS A 46 5.08 11.67 -22.74
C HIS A 46 6.15 11.36 -23.79
N CYS A 47 6.03 10.20 -24.43
CA CYS A 47 6.86 9.85 -25.57
C CYS A 47 6.15 10.21 -26.88
N ARG A 48 6.91 10.67 -27.88
CA ARG A 48 6.39 11.08 -29.21
C ARG A 48 5.77 9.94 -30.03
N TYR A 49 5.85 8.69 -29.57
CA TYR A 49 5.29 7.50 -30.24
C TYR A 49 3.92 7.10 -29.69
N SER A 50 3.10 8.05 -29.23
CA SER A 50 1.71 7.81 -28.87
C SER A 50 0.90 7.55 -30.14
N SER A 51 0.34 6.35 -30.29
CA SER A 51 -0.75 6.10 -31.25
C SER A 51 -2.01 6.80 -30.75
N GLU A 52 -3.00 7.02 -31.62
CA GLU A 52 -4.25 7.73 -31.29
C GLU A 52 -5.05 7.13 -30.11
N ASN A 53 -4.76 5.89 -29.71
CA ASN A 53 -5.51 5.17 -28.67
C ASN A 53 -4.72 4.78 -27.41
N GLU A 54 -3.39 4.94 -27.36
CA GLU A 54 -2.58 4.50 -26.22
C GLU A 54 -1.48 5.51 -25.89
N SER A 55 -1.77 6.39 -24.92
CA SER A 55 -0.79 7.37 -24.43
C SER A 55 0.15 6.71 -23.42
N VAL A 56 1.41 6.51 -23.81
CA VAL A 56 2.46 5.92 -22.96
C VAL A 56 3.60 6.92 -22.74
N GLY A 57 4.16 6.90 -21.53
CA GLY A 57 5.25 7.79 -21.14
C GLY A 57 6.32 7.05 -20.35
N ARG A 58 7.53 7.62 -20.32
CA ARG A 58 8.63 7.12 -19.49
C ARG A 58 8.38 7.49 -18.05
N LEU A 59 8.49 6.52 -17.15
CA LEU A 59 8.28 6.74 -15.73
C LEU A 59 9.40 7.61 -15.16
N VAL A 60 9.03 8.73 -14.53
CA VAL A 60 9.95 9.62 -13.83
C VAL A 60 9.79 9.40 -12.34
N VAL A 61 10.89 9.06 -11.69
CA VAL A 61 10.94 8.76 -10.26
C VAL A 61 11.94 9.63 -9.55
N ARG A 62 11.79 9.71 -8.23
CA ARG A 62 12.75 10.37 -7.36
C ARG A 62 13.17 9.42 -6.26
N ASN A 63 14.47 9.22 -6.11
CA ASN A 63 15.02 8.44 -5.02
C ASN A 63 14.77 9.17 -3.69
N VAL A 64 14.19 8.48 -2.71
CA VAL A 64 13.86 9.07 -1.41
C VAL A 64 15.11 9.43 -0.61
N ASN A 65 16.22 8.72 -0.84
CA ASN A 65 17.49 8.91 -0.13
C ASN A 65 18.45 9.88 -0.81
N ALA A 66 18.17 10.31 -2.04
CA ALA A 66 19.10 11.17 -2.75
C ALA A 66 19.22 12.53 -2.05
N SER A 67 20.46 12.93 -1.74
CA SER A 67 20.78 14.25 -1.20
C SER A 67 20.53 15.36 -2.20
N GLU A 68 20.63 15.04 -3.50
CA GLU A 68 20.31 15.94 -4.60
C GLU A 68 18.93 15.64 -5.16
N GLU A 69 18.15 16.68 -5.40
CA GLU A 69 16.80 16.57 -5.96
C GLU A 69 16.81 16.35 -7.47
N LYS A 70 17.37 15.23 -7.88
CA LYS A 70 17.41 14.83 -9.28
C LYS A 70 16.30 13.84 -9.58
N ASP A 71 15.47 14.20 -10.54
CA ASP A 71 14.52 13.26 -11.12
C ASP A 71 15.25 12.28 -12.03
N GLU A 72 14.96 11.00 -11.84
CA GLU A 72 15.48 9.90 -12.64
C GLU A 72 14.41 9.46 -13.64
N VAL A 73 14.75 9.52 -14.93
CA VAL A 73 13.87 9.01 -16.00
C VAL A 73 14.21 7.55 -16.22
N LEU A 74 13.26 6.67 -15.95
CA LEU A 74 13.40 5.24 -16.16
C LEU A 74 13.02 4.89 -17.61
N GLU A 75 13.68 3.88 -18.18
CA GLU A 75 13.32 3.33 -19.50
C GLU A 75 11.95 2.65 -19.52
N LYS A 76 11.39 2.39 -18.33
CA LYS A 76 10.09 1.76 -18.16
C LYS A 76 8.98 2.66 -18.69
N MET A 77 8.28 2.15 -19.69
CA MET A 77 7.08 2.77 -20.25
C MET A 77 5.87 2.40 -19.38
N VAL A 78 5.07 3.41 -19.03
CA VAL A 78 3.81 3.27 -18.30
C VAL A 78 2.70 4.00 -19.07
N PRO A 79 1.44 3.53 -18.99
CA PRO A 79 0.31 4.31 -19.47
C PRO A 79 0.30 5.68 -18.79
N THR A 80 0.12 6.77 -19.52
CA THR A 80 0.06 8.10 -18.89
C THR A 80 -1.21 8.28 -18.06
N ASP A 81 -2.24 7.48 -18.31
CA ASP A 81 -3.42 7.36 -17.45
C ASP A 81 -3.10 6.77 -16.08
N LEU A 82 -1.91 6.16 -15.88
CA LEU A 82 -1.41 5.83 -14.53
C LEU A 82 -1.31 7.08 -13.63
N MET A 83 -1.24 8.28 -14.23
CA MET A 83 -1.23 9.54 -13.50
C MET A 83 -2.64 10.01 -13.14
N ASN A 84 -3.69 9.37 -13.64
CA ASN A 84 -5.09 9.73 -13.47
C ASN A 84 -5.88 8.59 -12.79
N GLY A 85 -6.38 8.81 -11.58
CA GLY A 85 -7.40 7.92 -10.98
C GLY A 85 -6.94 6.52 -10.54
N THR A 86 -5.64 6.27 -10.43
CA THR A 86 -5.12 4.96 -10.01
C THR A 86 -5.34 4.64 -8.52
N ILE A 87 -5.34 3.36 -8.18
CA ILE A 87 -5.50 2.83 -6.84
C ILE A 87 -4.28 1.98 -6.53
N GLY A 88 -3.53 2.32 -5.49
CA GLY A 88 -2.32 1.56 -5.17
C GLY A 88 -2.66 0.20 -4.55
N GLY A 89 -1.88 -0.81 -4.91
CA GLY A 89 -1.95 -2.15 -4.36
C GLY A 89 -0.72 -2.53 -3.55
N SER A 90 -0.71 -3.77 -3.07
CA SER A 90 0.42 -4.34 -2.33
C SER A 90 1.58 -4.70 -3.26
N HIS A 91 2.77 -4.90 -2.69
CA HIS A 91 3.95 -5.42 -3.42
C HIS A 91 4.40 -4.59 -4.63
N GLY A 92 4.14 -3.27 -4.63
CA GLY A 92 4.52 -2.39 -5.74
C GLY A 92 3.68 -2.57 -7.00
N TRP A 93 2.49 -3.16 -6.87
CA TRP A 93 1.48 -3.17 -7.93
C TRP A 93 0.54 -1.97 -7.79
N VAL A 94 0.08 -1.46 -8.92
CA VAL A 94 -0.96 -0.43 -8.97
C VAL A 94 -2.11 -0.95 -9.80
N ALA A 95 -3.31 -0.78 -9.27
CA ALA A 95 -4.56 -1.10 -9.93
C ALA A 95 -5.10 0.14 -10.64
N THR A 96 -5.53 -0.01 -11.88
CA THR A 96 -6.23 1.04 -12.65
C THR A 96 -7.61 0.52 -13.04
N MET A 97 -8.61 1.38 -12.96
CA MET A 97 -9.97 1.05 -13.39
C MET A 97 -10.21 1.77 -14.72
N ASP A 98 -9.66 1.23 -15.82
CA ASP A 98 -9.90 1.71 -17.18
C ASP A 98 -9.83 0.58 -18.21
N ASP A 99 -10.52 0.77 -19.34
CA ASP A 99 -10.98 -0.24 -20.30
C ASP A 99 -9.87 -0.99 -21.09
N TYR A 100 -8.58 -0.71 -20.89
CA TYR A 100 -7.52 -1.33 -21.70
C TYR A 100 -6.27 -1.67 -20.87
N PHE A 101 -5.70 -2.86 -21.17
CA PHE A 101 -4.43 -3.45 -20.71
C PHE A 101 -4.47 -4.49 -19.54
N ARG A 102 -3.33 -5.14 -19.27
CA ARG A 102 -3.11 -6.60 -19.47
C ARG A 102 -3.50 -7.64 -18.40
N ILE A 103 -4.39 -7.34 -17.45
CA ILE A 103 -5.13 -8.41 -16.74
C ILE A 103 -6.56 -7.91 -16.58
N LEU A 104 -7.45 -8.24 -17.52
CA LEU A 104 -8.85 -7.81 -17.46
C LEU A 104 -9.59 -8.62 -16.40
N LEU A 105 -9.51 -8.22 -15.13
CA LEU A 105 -10.41 -8.79 -14.14
C LEU A 105 -11.81 -8.24 -14.44
N ARG A 106 -12.77 -9.12 -14.76
CA ARG A 106 -14.19 -8.75 -14.84
C ARG A 106 -14.60 -8.05 -13.54
N ARG A 107 -15.49 -7.06 -13.58
CA ARG A 107 -15.96 -6.44 -12.34
C ARG A 107 -16.67 -7.45 -11.43
N PRO A 108 -16.50 -7.36 -10.11
CA PRO A 108 -17.29 -8.14 -9.16
C PRO A 108 -18.78 -7.78 -9.30
N LYS A 109 -19.64 -8.77 -9.03
CA LYS A 109 -21.09 -8.55 -8.98
C LYS A 109 -21.41 -7.62 -7.82
N THR A 110 -22.21 -6.58 -8.09
CA THR A 110 -22.70 -5.69 -7.02
C THR A 110 -23.76 -6.43 -6.21
N LEU A 111 -23.55 -6.51 -4.90
CA LEU A 111 -24.53 -7.09 -3.96
C LEU A 111 -25.68 -6.09 -3.69
N PRO A 112 -26.85 -6.54 -3.22
CA PRO A 112 -27.94 -5.64 -2.86
C PRO A 112 -27.50 -4.58 -1.85
N HIS A 113 -27.91 -3.32 -2.05
CA HIS A 113 -27.53 -2.16 -1.24
C HIS A 113 -26.02 -1.89 -1.15
N CYS A 114 -25.24 -2.40 -2.10
CA CYS A 114 -23.81 -2.15 -2.24
C CYS A 114 -23.51 -1.37 -3.52
N GLN A 115 -22.26 -0.96 -3.70
CA GLN A 115 -21.76 -0.32 -4.92
C GLN A 115 -20.34 -0.82 -5.23
N THR A 116 -19.97 -0.85 -6.51
CA THR A 116 -18.64 -1.29 -6.98
C THR A 116 -17.91 -0.26 -7.85
N GLU A 117 -18.36 0.99 -7.80
CA GLU A 117 -17.84 2.13 -8.56
C GLU A 117 -16.69 2.83 -7.83
N LEU A 118 -16.83 3.07 -6.53
CA LEU A 118 -15.84 3.73 -5.70
C LEU A 118 -15.06 2.68 -4.91
N VAL A 119 -13.82 2.42 -5.33
CA VAL A 119 -12.87 1.54 -4.64
C VAL A 119 -12.07 2.37 -3.63
N THR A 120 -11.97 1.92 -2.38
CA THR A 120 -11.13 2.57 -1.37
C THR A 120 -9.67 2.18 -1.53
N ASN A 121 -9.39 0.88 -1.69
CA ASN A 121 -8.08 0.35 -2.05
C ASN A 121 -8.14 -1.12 -2.49
N VAL A 122 -6.99 -1.64 -2.91
CA VAL A 122 -6.77 -3.08 -3.14
C VAL A 122 -5.63 -3.60 -2.26
N ALA A 123 -5.66 -4.88 -1.92
CA ALA A 123 -4.59 -5.58 -1.23
C ALA A 123 -4.43 -6.99 -1.82
N MET A 124 -3.21 -7.54 -1.79
CA MET A 124 -2.94 -8.90 -2.26
C MET A 124 -2.13 -9.67 -1.23
N SER A 125 -2.39 -10.97 -1.16
CA SER A 125 -1.66 -11.90 -0.29
C SER A 125 -0.24 -12.20 -0.78
N SER A 126 0.01 -12.04 -2.08
CA SER A 126 1.33 -12.23 -2.69
C SER A 126 1.38 -11.53 -4.05
N SER A 127 2.31 -11.90 -4.94
CA SER A 127 2.35 -11.39 -6.32
C SER A 127 1.14 -11.94 -7.10
N PRO A 128 0.44 -11.13 -7.92
CA PRO A 128 -0.69 -11.59 -8.72
C PRO A 128 -0.31 -12.61 -9.81
N GLU A 129 0.99 -12.84 -10.01
CA GLU A 129 1.53 -13.90 -10.86
C GLU A 129 1.55 -15.27 -10.14
N ASP A 130 1.47 -15.29 -8.81
CA ASP A 130 1.46 -16.53 -8.03
C ASP A 130 0.08 -17.19 -8.12
N GLU A 131 0.04 -18.52 -8.29
CA GLU A 131 -1.21 -19.28 -8.50
C GLU A 131 -2.22 -19.19 -7.35
N ASP A 132 -1.70 -19.03 -6.13
CA ASP A 132 -2.48 -18.94 -4.89
C ASP A 132 -2.68 -17.50 -4.40
N CYS A 133 -2.23 -16.51 -5.17
CA CYS A 133 -2.46 -15.11 -4.84
C CYS A 133 -3.96 -14.83 -4.74
N ILE A 134 -4.36 -14.18 -3.65
CA ILE A 134 -5.69 -13.64 -3.46
C ILE A 134 -5.60 -12.12 -3.59
N LEU A 135 -6.42 -11.55 -4.47
CA LEU A 135 -6.64 -10.12 -4.57
C LEU A 135 -7.91 -9.78 -3.80
N ALA A 136 -7.82 -8.82 -2.89
CA ALA A 136 -8.93 -8.17 -2.21
C ALA A 136 -9.17 -6.77 -2.77
N VAL A 137 -10.42 -6.47 -3.09
CA VAL A 137 -10.88 -5.14 -3.52
C VAL A 137 -11.90 -4.64 -2.53
N LYS A 138 -11.59 -3.53 -1.86
CA LYS A 138 -12.51 -2.88 -0.93
C LYS A 138 -13.20 -1.71 -1.61
N PHE A 139 -14.52 -1.67 -1.52
CA PHE A 139 -15.34 -0.56 -2.03
C PHE A 139 -15.77 0.35 -0.89
N LEU A 140 -16.08 1.60 -1.21
CA LEU A 140 -16.73 2.50 -0.26
C LEU A 140 -18.12 1.92 0.08
N GLY A 141 -18.40 1.70 1.36
CA GLY A 141 -19.61 1.01 1.80
C GLY A 141 -19.39 -0.47 2.14
N PRO A 142 -20.45 -1.28 2.12
CA PRO A 142 -20.44 -2.61 2.72
C PRO A 142 -19.75 -3.70 1.89
N GLN A 143 -19.28 -3.45 0.66
CA GLN A 143 -18.78 -4.54 -0.18
C GLN A 143 -17.26 -4.72 -0.11
N LEU A 144 -16.85 -5.97 0.10
CA LEU A 144 -15.49 -6.48 -0.06
C LEU A 144 -15.54 -7.63 -1.07
N SER A 145 -14.59 -7.69 -1.99
CA SER A 145 -14.61 -8.71 -3.05
C SER A 145 -13.23 -9.32 -3.24
N PHE A 146 -13.19 -10.63 -3.43
CA PHE A 146 -11.96 -11.39 -3.56
C PHE A 146 -11.93 -12.16 -4.88
N CYS A 147 -10.74 -12.31 -5.45
CA CYS A 147 -10.52 -13.22 -6.57
C CYS A 147 -9.09 -13.75 -6.60
N ARG A 148 -8.84 -14.79 -7.40
CA ARG A 148 -7.49 -15.29 -7.70
C ARG A 148 -7.10 -14.89 -9.13
N PRO A 149 -6.14 -13.97 -9.32
CA PRO A 149 -5.85 -13.40 -10.64
C PRO A 149 -5.15 -14.38 -11.60
N ALA A 150 -4.30 -15.28 -11.10
CA ALA A 150 -3.48 -16.16 -11.93
C ALA A 150 -4.25 -17.31 -12.62
N ARG A 151 -5.48 -17.63 -12.21
CA ARG A 151 -6.20 -18.86 -12.65
C ARG A 151 -6.92 -18.76 -14.00
N GLY A 152 -6.70 -17.70 -14.79
CA GLY A 152 -7.27 -17.51 -16.13
C GLY A 152 -8.78 -17.22 -16.19
N TYR A 153 -9.58 -17.87 -15.34
CA TYR A 153 -10.98 -17.52 -15.07
C TYR A 153 -11.11 -16.93 -13.66
N VAL A 154 -11.56 -15.68 -13.59
CA VAL A 154 -11.67 -14.93 -12.35
C VAL A 154 -13.04 -15.18 -11.72
N GLU A 155 -13.09 -16.09 -10.75
CA GLU A 155 -14.26 -16.25 -9.90
C GLU A 155 -14.19 -15.25 -8.74
N TRP A 156 -15.21 -14.39 -8.64
CA TRP A 156 -15.33 -13.43 -7.56
C TRP A 156 -16.11 -13.99 -6.39
N VAL A 157 -15.52 -13.91 -5.20
CA VAL A 157 -16.21 -14.09 -3.93
C VAL A 157 -16.58 -12.71 -3.39
N ASN A 158 -17.87 -12.39 -3.41
CA ASN A 158 -18.37 -11.08 -2.98
C ASN A 158 -18.96 -11.20 -1.59
N ILE A 159 -18.58 -10.27 -0.71
CA ILE A 159 -18.95 -10.27 0.69
C ILE A 159 -19.58 -8.95 1.04
N ARG A 160 -20.74 -9.02 1.71
CA ARG A 160 -21.36 -7.88 2.36
C ARG A 160 -20.87 -7.84 3.81
N ILE A 161 -20.25 -6.74 4.17
CA ILE A 161 -19.86 -6.39 5.53
C ILE A 161 -21.09 -5.74 6.19
N ASP A 162 -21.51 -6.30 7.31
CA ASP A 162 -22.66 -5.79 8.05
C ASP A 162 -22.30 -4.59 8.93
N ASP A 163 -21.07 -4.55 9.44
CA ASP A 163 -20.63 -3.50 10.35
C ASP A 163 -20.26 -2.20 9.61
N PRO A 164 -20.99 -1.09 9.83
CA PRO A 164 -20.74 0.20 9.18
C PRO A 164 -19.36 0.78 9.47
N CYS A 165 -18.71 0.39 10.57
CA CYS A 165 -17.39 0.88 10.92
C CYS A 165 -16.32 0.54 9.87
N PHE A 166 -16.56 -0.43 8.98
CA PHE A 166 -15.64 -0.79 7.91
C PHE A 166 -15.98 -0.17 6.55
N PHE A 167 -17.02 0.66 6.45
CA PHE A 167 -17.50 1.13 5.16
C PHE A 167 -16.48 2.04 4.45
N SER A 168 -15.75 2.87 5.20
CA SER A 168 -14.67 3.72 4.70
C SER A 168 -13.26 3.15 4.88
N SER A 169 -13.13 1.99 5.53
CA SER A 169 -11.83 1.38 5.86
C SER A 169 -11.08 0.90 4.62
N ARG A 170 -9.76 0.80 4.78
CA ARG A 170 -8.86 0.18 3.80
C ARG A 170 -8.53 -1.25 4.22
N VAL A 171 -8.46 -2.14 3.23
CA VAL A 171 -8.05 -3.54 3.41
C VAL A 171 -6.54 -3.68 3.31
N SER A 172 -5.94 -4.47 4.19
CA SER A 172 -4.54 -4.89 4.14
C SER A 172 -4.47 -6.41 4.20
N TYR A 173 -3.37 -7.00 3.75
CA TYR A 173 -3.08 -8.39 4.03
C TYR A 173 -2.11 -8.46 5.21
N SER A 174 -2.40 -9.32 6.18
CA SER A 174 -1.53 -9.58 7.32
C SER A 174 -0.71 -10.83 7.06
N GLU A 175 0.61 -10.68 6.95
CA GLU A 175 1.52 -11.82 6.79
C GLU A 175 1.56 -12.67 8.06
N ARG A 176 1.41 -12.03 9.22
CA ARG A 176 1.41 -12.70 10.52
C ARG A 176 0.23 -13.64 10.70
N TYR A 177 -0.98 -13.17 10.37
CA TYR A 177 -2.20 -13.96 10.56
C TYR A 177 -2.64 -14.72 9.29
N LYS A 178 -1.99 -14.47 8.14
CA LYS A 178 -2.38 -15.01 6.83
C LYS A 178 -3.84 -14.71 6.46
N MET A 179 -4.28 -13.50 6.81
CA MET A 179 -5.65 -13.04 6.66
C MET A 179 -5.68 -11.61 6.13
N PHE A 180 -6.76 -11.25 5.45
CA PHE A 180 -7.02 -9.85 5.15
C PHE A 180 -7.54 -9.15 6.42
N SER A 181 -7.09 -7.94 6.67
CA SER A 181 -7.45 -7.16 7.85
C SER A 181 -7.96 -5.78 7.45
N MET A 182 -8.85 -5.23 8.28
CA MET A 182 -9.28 -3.84 8.20
C MET A 182 -9.32 -3.25 9.60
N LEU A 183 -8.91 -1.99 9.72
CA LEU A 183 -9.09 -1.22 10.94
C LEU A 183 -10.49 -0.59 10.92
N ALA A 184 -11.26 -0.76 11.99
CA ALA A 184 -12.57 -0.14 12.13
C ALA A 184 -12.42 1.37 12.26
N SER A 185 -13.34 2.12 11.66
CA SER A 185 -13.38 3.59 11.75
C SER A 185 -13.34 4.03 13.22
N GLY A 186 -12.41 4.93 13.53
CA GLY A 186 -12.11 5.38 14.88
C GLY A 186 -10.89 4.69 15.49
N GLY A 187 -10.42 3.59 14.90
CA GLY A 187 -9.31 2.78 15.39
C GLY A 187 -9.67 1.92 16.60
N THR A 188 -10.94 1.51 16.74
CA THR A 188 -11.47 0.85 17.94
C THR A 188 -11.25 -0.65 17.97
N TYR A 189 -11.14 -1.32 16.82
CA TYR A 189 -10.87 -2.74 16.71
C TYR A 189 -10.40 -3.11 15.30
N ILE A 190 -9.83 -4.31 15.15
CA ILE A 190 -9.41 -4.86 13.85
C ILE A 190 -10.34 -6.01 13.49
N GLY A 191 -10.83 -6.02 12.25
CA GLY A 191 -11.51 -7.17 11.67
C GLY A 191 -10.53 -8.00 10.85
N TYR A 192 -10.66 -9.32 10.88
CA TYR A 192 -9.90 -10.26 10.06
C TYR A 192 -10.80 -11.10 9.18
N TRP A 193 -10.33 -11.42 7.97
CA TRP A 193 -11.04 -12.07 6.89
C TRP A 193 -10.20 -13.23 6.34
N ASP A 194 -10.65 -14.45 6.62
CA ASP A 194 -10.04 -15.70 6.15
C ASP A 194 -10.91 -16.35 5.06
N LEU A 195 -10.31 -16.60 3.89
CA LEU A 195 -10.97 -17.19 2.72
C LEU A 195 -10.67 -18.67 2.54
N GLU A 196 -9.74 -19.24 3.29
CA GLU A 196 -9.32 -20.64 3.15
C GLU A 196 -10.17 -21.58 4.01
N LYS A 197 -10.96 -21.05 4.95
CA LYS A 197 -11.94 -21.84 5.71
C LYS A 197 -13.03 -22.38 4.78
N LYS A 198 -12.96 -23.70 4.54
CA LYS A 198 -13.76 -24.48 3.58
C LYS A 198 -15.27 -24.50 3.83
N ASP A 199 -15.76 -24.02 4.98
CA ASP A 199 -17.19 -24.05 5.28
C ASP A 199 -17.90 -22.83 4.67
N ARG A 200 -18.42 -23.03 3.45
CA ARG A 200 -19.22 -22.06 2.69
C ARG A 200 -20.58 -21.74 3.36
N SER A 201 -20.92 -22.37 4.49
CA SER A 201 -22.14 -22.07 5.25
C SER A 201 -21.88 -21.19 6.48
N GLN A 202 -20.63 -21.12 6.95
CA GLN A 202 -20.12 -20.19 7.98
C GLN A 202 -19.25 -19.09 7.35
N ASN A 203 -19.67 -18.61 6.18
CA ASN A 203 -18.91 -17.68 5.34
C ASN A 203 -18.31 -16.57 6.19
N LEU A 204 -16.97 -16.59 6.25
CA LEU A 204 -16.12 -15.56 6.84
C LEU A 204 -16.19 -15.52 8.37
N SER A 205 -15.22 -16.17 9.03
CA SER A 205 -14.99 -15.90 10.45
C SER A 205 -14.40 -14.50 10.58
N VAL A 206 -15.26 -13.48 10.65
CA VAL A 206 -14.85 -12.13 11.03
C VAL A 206 -14.41 -12.20 12.49
N CYS A 207 -13.11 -12.38 12.71
CA CYS A 207 -12.54 -12.26 14.05
C CYS A 207 -12.41 -10.78 14.35
N ARG A 208 -13.07 -10.32 15.41
CA ARG A 208 -12.90 -8.97 15.94
C ARG A 208 -11.85 -9.03 17.03
N SER A 209 -10.90 -8.12 16.97
CA SER A 209 -10.03 -7.87 18.10
C SER A 209 -10.17 -6.44 18.57
N ASP A 210 -10.80 -6.29 19.72
CA ASP A 210 -11.01 -5.00 20.37
C ASP A 210 -9.67 -4.36 20.70
N LEU A 211 -9.49 -3.12 20.26
CA LEU A 211 -8.32 -2.31 20.56
C LEU A 211 -8.60 -1.48 21.79
N TYR A 212 -8.03 -1.91 22.93
CA TYR A 212 -7.95 -1.01 24.07
C TYR A 212 -6.94 0.08 23.76
N THR A 213 -7.43 1.29 23.48
CA THR A 213 -6.56 2.39 23.12
C THR A 213 -6.34 3.29 24.33
N GLN A 214 -5.08 3.42 24.77
CA GLN A 214 -4.70 4.49 25.70
C GLN A 214 -4.64 5.81 24.92
N LEU A 215 -5.81 6.33 24.52
CA LEU A 215 -5.90 7.64 23.90
C LEU A 215 -5.75 8.71 24.99
N ASN A 216 -4.66 9.48 24.92
CA ASN A 216 -4.56 10.72 25.69
C ASN A 216 -5.76 11.63 25.34
N GLN A 217 -6.55 11.98 26.35
CA GLN A 217 -7.74 12.85 26.24
C GLN A 217 -7.45 14.17 25.50
N PHE A 218 -6.21 14.65 25.60
CA PHE A 218 -5.73 15.88 24.94
C PHE A 218 -5.79 15.82 23.40
N VAL A 219 -5.62 14.63 22.81
CA VAL A 219 -5.64 14.42 21.35
C VAL A 219 -7.06 14.45 20.81
N MET A 220 -8.03 13.84 21.52
CA MET A 220 -9.43 13.79 21.08
C MET A 220 -10.10 15.17 21.05
N GLN A 221 -9.73 16.08 21.97
CA GLN A 221 -10.34 17.41 22.06
C GLN A 221 -10.03 18.34 20.87
N HIS A 222 -8.95 18.08 20.12
CA HIS A 222 -8.45 19.01 19.09
C HIS A 222 -8.49 18.47 17.65
N THR A 223 -8.99 17.26 17.42
CA THR A 223 -8.86 16.57 16.11
C THR A 223 -10.17 16.07 15.50
N SER A 224 -11.33 16.41 16.07
CA SER A 224 -12.64 15.88 15.63
C SER A 224 -13.12 16.38 14.26
N ASN A 225 -12.48 17.41 13.70
CA ASN A 225 -12.91 18.06 12.44
C ASN A 225 -11.95 17.91 11.26
N ASP A 226 -10.77 17.29 11.45
CA ASP A 226 -9.76 17.16 10.39
C ASP A 226 -9.84 15.77 9.73
N CYS A 227 -9.70 15.73 8.39
CA CYS A 227 -9.66 14.47 7.64
C CYS A 227 -8.58 13.53 8.22
N ARG A 228 -9.02 12.49 8.93
CA ARG A 228 -8.19 11.45 9.54
C ARG A 228 -8.16 10.24 8.62
N SER A 229 -6.98 9.84 8.18
CA SER A 229 -6.77 8.51 7.60
C SER A 229 -6.13 7.61 8.65
N GLU A 230 -6.76 6.47 8.92
CA GLU A 230 -6.28 5.45 9.86
C GLU A 230 -5.68 4.31 9.04
N LEU A 231 -4.40 4.04 9.24
CA LEU A 231 -3.63 3.14 8.40
C LEU A 231 -3.00 2.05 9.25
N LEU A 232 -3.30 0.80 8.93
CA LEU A 232 -2.64 -0.36 9.53
C LEU A 232 -1.35 -0.67 8.76
N VAL A 233 -0.24 -0.84 9.49
CA VAL A 233 1.08 -1.08 8.90
C VAL A 233 1.76 -2.22 9.65
N GLU A 234 2.24 -3.23 8.94
CA GLU A 234 3.09 -4.29 9.51
C GLU A 234 4.56 -3.91 9.39
N GLY A 235 5.28 -4.02 10.51
CA GLY A 235 6.71 -3.80 10.61
C GLY A 235 7.53 -5.02 10.17
N PRO A 236 8.82 -4.83 9.87
CA PRO A 236 9.70 -5.89 9.41
C PRO A 236 9.93 -7.00 10.45
N THR A 237 9.65 -6.74 11.73
CA THR A 237 9.76 -7.73 12.81
C THR A 237 8.44 -8.43 13.15
N GLY A 238 7.36 -8.14 12.40
CA GLY A 238 6.02 -8.68 12.64
C GLY A 238 5.16 -7.88 13.64
N GLU A 239 5.68 -6.76 14.15
CA GLU A 239 4.90 -5.78 14.90
C GLU A 239 3.83 -5.11 14.02
N THR A 240 2.71 -4.71 14.60
CA THR A 240 1.65 -3.99 13.88
C THR A 240 1.52 -2.59 14.46
N LEU A 241 1.47 -1.59 13.57
CA LEU A 241 1.39 -0.18 13.91
C LEU A 241 0.11 0.41 13.31
N ILE A 242 -0.52 1.33 14.04
CA ILE A 242 -1.57 2.19 13.51
C ILE A 242 -0.97 3.58 13.30
N VAL A 243 -1.10 4.10 12.09
CA VAL A 243 -0.73 5.47 11.76
C VAL A 243 -1.98 6.28 11.50
N ASN A 244 -2.24 7.27 12.37
CA ASN A 244 -3.25 8.29 12.11
C ASN A 244 -2.59 9.47 11.41
N TRP A 245 -3.07 9.78 10.21
CA TRP A 245 -2.65 10.94 9.45
C TRP A 245 -3.77 11.99 9.45
N TYR A 246 -3.49 13.14 10.10
CA TYR A 246 -4.39 14.29 10.15
C TYR A 246 -3.97 15.31 9.09
N ALA A 247 -4.83 15.55 8.11
CA ALA A 247 -4.50 16.38 6.95
C ALA A 247 -4.89 17.87 7.07
N GLY A 248 -5.52 18.29 8.16
CA GLY A 248 -6.01 19.67 8.29
C GLY A 248 -5.00 20.65 8.88
N MET A 249 -5.48 21.60 9.68
CA MET A 249 -4.73 22.84 10.00
C MET A 249 -3.45 22.57 10.79
N TRP A 250 -3.49 21.58 11.69
CA TRP A 250 -2.34 21.11 12.46
C TRP A 250 -1.98 19.71 11.97
N ARG A 251 -1.36 19.65 10.78
CA ARG A 251 -0.90 18.39 10.21
C ARG A 251 -0.06 17.64 11.22
N ARG A 252 -0.49 16.43 11.56
CA ARG A 252 0.17 15.60 12.54
C ARG A 252 0.06 14.14 12.14
N PHE A 253 1.09 13.39 12.51
CA PHE A 253 1.10 11.94 12.42
C PHE A 253 1.17 11.38 13.83
N MET A 254 0.25 10.49 14.17
CA MET A 254 0.27 9.77 15.44
C MET A 254 0.48 8.31 15.15
N VAL A 255 1.41 7.68 15.89
CA VAL A 255 1.73 6.27 15.74
C VAL A 255 1.35 5.54 17.02
N TYR A 256 0.66 4.42 16.86
CA TYR A 256 0.31 3.54 17.96
C TYR A 256 0.88 2.16 17.67
N LYS A 257 1.55 1.57 18.67
CA LYS A 257 1.99 0.19 18.61
C LYS A 257 0.85 -0.70 19.10
N ILE A 258 0.55 -1.74 18.33
CA ILE A 258 -0.38 -2.78 18.74
C ILE A 258 0.42 -3.90 19.36
N ASP A 259 0.17 -4.14 20.65
CA ASP A 259 0.65 -5.30 21.36
C ASP A 259 -0.52 -6.26 21.56
N GLU A 260 -0.26 -7.56 21.39
CA GLU A 260 -1.25 -8.61 21.62
C GLU A 260 -0.84 -9.39 22.87
N TYR A 261 -1.71 -9.41 23.87
CA TYR A 261 -1.51 -10.17 25.10
C TYR A 261 -2.76 -11.01 25.38
N LEU A 262 -2.60 -12.33 25.44
CA LEU A 262 -3.71 -13.28 25.65
C LEU A 262 -4.89 -13.09 24.68
N GLY A 263 -4.62 -12.72 23.42
CA GLY A 263 -5.64 -12.48 22.39
C GLY A 263 -6.33 -11.11 22.46
N ILE A 264 -5.98 -10.27 23.45
CA ILE A 264 -6.45 -8.89 23.56
C ILE A 264 -5.41 -7.99 22.90
N HIS A 265 -5.85 -7.15 21.97
CA HIS A 265 -4.99 -6.17 21.33
C HIS A 265 -5.06 -4.84 22.08
N THR A 266 -3.91 -4.30 22.44
CA THR A 266 -3.78 -2.99 23.10
C THR A 266 -3.02 -2.05 22.18
N ALA A 267 -3.59 -0.88 21.91
CA ALA A 267 -2.94 0.16 21.14
C ALA A 267 -2.36 1.23 22.08
N SER A 268 -1.03 1.32 22.13
CA SER A 268 -0.30 2.29 22.93
C SER A 268 0.34 3.35 22.04
N PHE A 269 0.18 4.63 22.39
CA PHE A 269 0.83 5.71 21.66
C PHE A 269 2.36 5.62 21.80
N THR A 270 3.08 5.83 20.70
CA THR A 270 4.55 5.85 20.73
C THR A 270 5.14 7.03 19.94
N ASN A 271 6.20 7.61 20.49
CA ASN A 271 7.06 8.59 19.84
C ASN A 271 8.35 7.95 19.28
N ASP A 272 8.50 6.64 19.44
CA ASP A 272 9.67 5.88 19.01
C ASP A 272 9.28 4.51 18.47
N ILE A 273 9.61 4.26 17.21
CA ILE A 273 9.47 2.96 16.55
C ILE A 273 10.83 2.27 16.32
N GLY A 274 11.92 2.85 16.82
CA GLY A 274 13.28 2.30 16.70
C GLY A 274 13.88 2.48 15.31
N ASP A 275 14.70 1.51 14.90
CA ASP A 275 15.41 1.50 13.60
C ASP A 275 14.51 1.14 12.41
N VAL A 276 13.29 1.67 12.39
CA VAL A 276 12.35 1.49 11.28
C VAL A 276 11.79 2.83 10.81
N CYS A 277 11.28 2.84 9.60
CA CYS A 277 10.61 3.97 9.00
C CYS A 277 9.35 3.51 8.27
N ILE A 278 8.35 4.38 8.24
CA ILE A 278 7.05 4.07 7.66
C ILE A 278 6.87 4.90 6.40
N PHE A 279 6.34 4.29 5.35
CA PHE A 279 5.96 4.95 4.11
C PHE A 279 4.45 4.99 4.02
N VAL A 280 3.90 6.20 3.91
CA VAL A 280 2.46 6.44 3.81
C VAL A 280 2.15 7.18 2.52
N SER A 281 1.13 6.72 1.81
CA SER A 281 0.64 7.40 0.61
C SER A 281 -0.86 7.62 0.67
N SER A 282 -1.35 8.70 0.06
CA SER A 282 -2.78 8.96 0.00
C SER A 282 -3.53 7.86 -0.74
N LYS A 283 -2.91 7.25 -1.76
CA LYS A 283 -3.53 6.25 -2.64
C LYS A 283 -2.93 4.85 -2.57
N GLY A 284 -1.75 4.66 -1.98
CA GLY A 284 -1.09 3.35 -1.90
C GLY A 284 -1.18 2.71 -0.53
N GLN A 285 -0.84 1.42 -0.49
CA GLN A 285 -0.73 0.69 0.78
C GLN A 285 0.49 1.19 1.55
N PRO A 286 0.36 1.46 2.85
CA PRO A 286 1.51 1.80 3.68
C PRO A 286 2.40 0.57 3.89
N PHE A 287 3.70 0.81 4.06
CA PHE A 287 4.67 -0.24 4.38
C PHE A 287 5.74 0.28 5.34
N CYS A 288 6.40 -0.63 6.03
CA CYS A 288 7.44 -0.32 7.01
C CYS A 288 8.73 -1.05 6.64
N LEU A 289 9.88 -0.39 6.83
CA LEU A 289 11.19 -0.93 6.51
C LEU A 289 12.19 -0.61 7.61
N LYS A 290 13.19 -1.48 7.75
CA LYS A 290 14.35 -1.21 8.61
C LYS A 290 15.19 -0.08 8.01
N ALA A 291 15.30 1.03 8.73
CA ALA A 291 15.84 2.27 8.19
C ALA A 291 17.33 2.16 7.86
N SER A 292 18.13 1.57 8.77
CA SER A 292 19.56 1.35 8.60
C SER A 292 19.94 0.56 7.35
N LEU A 293 19.10 -0.38 6.92
CA LEU A 293 19.35 -1.19 5.74
C LEU A 293 19.41 -0.32 4.47
N TYR A 294 18.49 0.64 4.37
CA TYR A 294 18.34 1.49 3.21
C TYR A 294 19.00 2.87 3.37
N GLY A 295 19.75 3.11 4.44
CA GLY A 295 20.34 4.44 4.70
C GLY A 295 19.31 5.55 4.95
N LEU A 296 18.10 5.18 5.41
CA LEU A 296 17.02 6.12 5.74
C LEU A 296 17.18 6.65 7.17
N THR A 297 16.56 7.79 7.46
CA THR A 297 16.38 8.24 8.85
C THR A 297 15.39 7.33 9.58
N SER A 298 15.84 6.74 10.69
CA SER A 298 15.01 5.94 11.60
C SER A 298 13.97 6.79 12.32
N ASN A 299 12.97 6.14 12.90
CA ASN A 299 11.89 6.77 13.65
C ASN A 299 11.19 7.91 12.88
N CYS A 300 11.00 7.71 11.58
CA CYS A 300 10.41 8.70 10.67
C CYS A 300 9.30 8.10 9.83
N ILE A 301 8.37 8.96 9.41
CA ILE A 301 7.35 8.64 8.40
C ILE A 301 7.64 9.46 7.14
N TYR A 302 7.82 8.77 6.02
CA TYR A 302 7.87 9.36 4.70
C TYR A 302 6.46 9.34 4.12
N TYR A 303 5.96 10.50 3.71
CA TYR A 303 4.58 10.63 3.25
C TYR A 303 4.49 11.28 1.88
N VAL A 304 3.46 10.89 1.13
CA VAL A 304 3.11 11.51 -0.15
C VAL A 304 1.59 11.59 -0.31
N SER A 305 1.11 12.72 -0.77
CA SER A 305 -0.29 13.01 -1.09
C SER A 305 -0.38 13.76 -2.42
N ASP A 306 -1.62 14.00 -2.87
CA ASP A 306 -1.85 14.74 -4.12
C ASP A 306 -1.28 16.16 -4.11
N ARG A 307 -0.98 16.73 -2.93
CA ARG A 307 -0.51 18.11 -2.79
C ARG A 307 0.78 18.25 -1.98
N LEU A 308 1.23 17.19 -1.33
CA LEU A 308 2.29 17.25 -0.34
C LEU A 308 3.17 16.02 -0.40
N SER A 309 4.42 16.21 -0.03
CA SER A 309 5.33 15.10 0.22
C SER A 309 6.41 15.51 1.18
N GLY A 310 6.90 14.59 1.98
CA GLY A 310 7.96 14.91 2.90
C GLY A 310 8.29 13.76 3.84
N LYS A 311 8.99 14.14 4.90
CA LYS A 311 9.34 13.29 6.02
C LYS A 311 8.89 13.97 7.30
N VAL A 312 8.39 13.20 8.25
CA VAL A 312 8.13 13.65 9.61
C VAL A 312 8.92 12.78 10.59
N SER A 313 9.56 13.41 11.57
CA SER A 313 10.13 12.71 12.71
C SER A 313 9.02 12.40 13.70
N ILE A 314 8.89 11.15 14.12
CA ILE A 314 7.81 10.73 15.02
C ILE A 314 8.02 11.32 16.42
N ARG A 315 9.28 11.52 16.82
CA ARG A 315 9.66 12.02 18.16
C ARG A 315 9.08 13.39 18.48
N ASP A 316 9.17 14.32 17.54
CA ASP A 316 8.84 15.73 17.71
C ASP A 316 7.73 16.21 16.77
N ASN A 317 7.23 15.34 15.89
CA ASN A 317 6.27 15.66 14.83
C ASN A 317 6.75 16.79 13.91
N VAL A 318 8.07 17.00 13.79
CA VAL A 318 8.62 18.03 12.90
C VAL A 318 8.47 17.56 11.46
N ILE A 319 7.58 18.24 10.74
CA ILE A 319 7.28 17.95 9.34
C ILE A 319 8.24 18.74 8.45
N VAL A 320 9.07 18.02 7.71
CA VAL A 320 9.89 18.55 6.63
C VAL A 320 9.28 18.09 5.32
N GLY A 321 8.54 18.98 4.66
CA GLY A 321 7.82 18.63 3.45
C GLY A 321 7.72 19.78 2.47
N ARG A 322 7.28 19.44 1.26
CA ARG A 322 7.09 20.37 0.16
C ARG A 322 5.64 20.36 -0.29
N LEU A 323 5.17 21.53 -0.69
CA LEU A 323 3.96 21.68 -1.48
C LEU A 323 4.30 21.35 -2.93
N GLY A 324 3.53 20.46 -3.53
CA GLY A 324 3.71 20.06 -4.92
C GLY A 324 2.59 19.14 -5.33
N ARG A 325 1.99 19.38 -6.50
CA ARG A 325 0.97 18.48 -7.02
C ARG A 325 1.63 17.15 -7.40
N SER A 326 1.10 16.06 -6.84
CA SER A 326 1.50 14.70 -7.18
C SER A 326 0.30 14.03 -7.83
N PHE A 327 0.38 13.74 -9.12
CA PHE A 327 -0.71 13.04 -9.82
C PHE A 327 -0.76 11.55 -9.45
N ALA A 328 0.41 10.97 -9.20
CA ALA A 328 0.61 9.60 -8.75
C ALA A 328 1.35 9.57 -7.40
N PRO A 329 0.68 9.81 -6.25
CA PRO A 329 1.29 9.83 -4.93
C PRO A 329 1.59 8.40 -4.44
N TYR A 330 2.61 7.76 -5.01
CA TYR A 330 3.02 6.40 -4.65
C TYR A 330 4.51 6.33 -4.33
N PHE A 331 4.81 5.44 -3.38
CA PHE A 331 6.14 4.90 -3.18
C PHE A 331 6.23 3.53 -3.84
N ILE A 332 7.36 3.26 -4.48
CA ILE A 332 7.73 1.94 -4.98
C ILE A 332 8.52 1.28 -3.84
N PRO A 333 7.96 0.25 -3.18
CA PRO A 333 8.67 -0.46 -2.13
C PRO A 333 9.89 -1.20 -2.71
N PRO A 334 10.91 -1.49 -1.88
CA PRO A 334 12.04 -2.30 -2.30
C PRO A 334 11.58 -3.71 -2.69
N GLN A 335 12.26 -4.30 -3.67
CA GLN A 335 11.94 -5.64 -4.13
C GLN A 335 12.43 -6.66 -3.11
N SER A 336 11.51 -7.48 -2.58
CA SER A 336 11.87 -8.75 -1.97
C SER A 336 12.36 -9.69 -3.08
N SER A 337 13.64 -10.04 -3.07
CA SER A 337 14.26 -10.99 -4.00
C SER A 337 13.78 -12.41 -3.78
#